data_AF-A0A314ZDP0-F1
#
_entry.id   AF-A0A314ZDP0-F1
#
_cell.length_a   1.000
_cell.length_b   1.000
_cell.length_c   1.000
_cell.angle_alpha   90.00
_cell.angle_beta   90.00
_cell.angle_gamma   90.00
#
_symmetry.space_group_name_H-M   'P 1'
#
loop_
_entity.id
_entity.type
_entity.pdbx_description
1 polymer ?
#
loop_
_entity_poly.entity_id
_entity_poly.type
_entity_poly.pdbx_seq_one_letter_code
_entity_poly.pdbx_strand_id
1 'polypeptide(L)'
;MCLLFQLGSTFFRRLGWSPCGHFITTTHGFQKPRHSAPVLERGEWSATFDFLGHNAPVIIVKFNHSMFRRNISNAQEKAAPVGWTNGASKMGGKEKEPQPYIVIAIGSQDRTIIVWTTSSPRPIFVAKQFFTQSVVDLCWSPDGYSLFACSLDGSVATFHFEVKELGNRLTYAELDELKRNRYGDVRGPQANLA
;
A
#
# COMPACT_ATOMS: atom_id res chain seq x y z
N MET A 1 21.95 9.33 -7.53
CA MET A 1 21.45 7.98 -7.21
C MET A 1 22.60 7.21 -6.57
N CYS A 2 22.75 7.31 -5.24
CA CYS A 2 23.88 6.70 -4.52
C CYS A 2 23.32 5.58 -3.64
N LEU A 3 23.51 4.33 -4.09
CA LEU A 3 23.22 3.12 -3.33
C LEU A 3 24.38 2.88 -2.36
N LEU A 4 24.36 3.53 -1.19
CA LEU A 4 25.30 3.22 -0.13
C LEU A 4 24.88 1.91 0.56
N PHE A 5 25.70 0.89 0.40
CA PHE A 5 25.60 -0.42 1.05
C PHE A 5 25.70 -0.25 2.58
N GLN A 6 24.63 -0.59 3.29
CA GLN A 6 24.67 -0.79 4.74
C GLN A 6 25.11 -2.23 5.02
N LEU A 7 26.11 -2.40 5.90
CA LEU A 7 26.71 -3.66 6.33
C LEU A 7 25.67 -4.54 7.07
N GLY A 8 24.91 -5.27 6.27
CA GLY A 8 23.93 -6.26 6.68
C GLY A 8 23.33 -6.83 5.41
N SER A 9 23.69 -8.06 5.06
CA SER A 9 23.12 -8.71 3.88
C SER A 9 21.59 -8.70 3.98
N THR A 10 20.94 -8.14 2.96
CA THR A 10 19.49 -8.09 2.85
C THR A 10 19.09 -9.10 1.79
N PHE A 11 18.83 -10.33 2.24
CA PHE A 11 18.55 -11.48 1.37
C PHE A 11 17.17 -11.41 0.72
N PHE A 12 16.23 -10.68 1.34
CA PHE A 12 14.86 -10.58 0.88
C PHE A 12 14.54 -9.13 0.54
N ARG A 13 14.14 -8.90 -0.71
CA ARG A 13 13.60 -7.64 -1.19
C ARG A 13 12.32 -7.94 -1.93
N ARG A 14 11.21 -7.44 -1.40
CA ARG A 14 9.87 -7.68 -1.94
C ARG A 14 9.20 -6.33 -2.16
N LEU A 15 9.41 -5.77 -3.35
CA LEU A 15 8.60 -4.64 -3.82
C LEU A 15 7.17 -5.12 -4.10
N GLY A 16 6.23 -4.17 -4.18
CA GLY A 16 4.83 -4.48 -4.41
C GLY A 16 4.17 -3.53 -5.40
N TRP A 17 3.23 -4.06 -6.18
CA TRP A 17 2.32 -3.26 -7.00
C TRP A 17 1.02 -3.02 -6.24
N SER A 18 0.50 -1.80 -6.34
CA SER A 18 -0.87 -1.49 -5.93
C SER A 18 -1.89 -2.33 -6.72
N PRO A 19 -3.06 -2.66 -6.13
CA PRO A 19 -4.06 -3.52 -6.76
C PRO A 19 -4.67 -2.92 -8.04
N CYS A 20 -4.66 -1.59 -8.18
CA CYS A 20 -5.05 -0.89 -9.41
C CYS A 20 -3.92 -0.82 -10.45
N GLY A 21 -2.67 -1.14 -10.10
CA GLY A 21 -1.52 -1.07 -11.01
C GLY A 21 -0.99 0.35 -11.25
N HIS A 22 -1.37 1.32 -10.44
CA HIS A 22 -0.97 2.72 -10.59
C HIS A 22 0.34 3.05 -9.88
N PHE A 23 0.53 2.51 -8.69
CA PHE A 23 1.74 2.67 -7.90
C PHE A 23 2.51 1.37 -7.78
N ILE A 24 3.83 1.48 -7.73
CA ILE A 24 4.75 0.45 -7.27
C ILE A 24 5.54 1.02 -6.08
N THR A 25 5.64 0.25 -5.01
CA THR A 25 6.44 0.64 -3.84
C THR A 25 7.66 -0.25 -3.75
N THR A 26 8.82 0.39 -3.67
CA THR A 26 10.12 -0.26 -3.58
C THR A 26 10.57 -0.39 -2.12
N THR A 27 11.51 -1.31 -1.90
CA THR A 27 12.15 -1.56 -0.61
C THR A 27 13.54 -0.93 -0.59
N HIS A 28 14.18 -0.82 0.57
CA HIS A 28 15.52 -0.25 0.74
C HIS A 28 15.69 1.23 0.33
N GLY A 29 14.60 2.00 0.34
CA GLY A 29 14.74 3.45 0.28
C GLY A 29 15.54 3.97 1.46
N PHE A 30 16.38 4.97 1.20
CA PHE A 30 17.13 5.65 2.24
C PHE A 30 17.17 7.15 1.95
N GLN A 31 16.56 7.92 2.84
CA GLN A 31 16.62 9.38 2.85
C GLN A 31 17.23 9.80 4.17
N LYS A 32 18.54 10.10 4.17
CA LYS A 32 19.33 10.34 5.38
C LYS A 32 18.58 11.27 6.37
N PRO A 33 18.38 10.86 7.64
CA PRO A 33 18.90 9.66 8.32
C PRO A 33 17.93 8.47 8.39
N ARG A 34 16.88 8.42 7.57
CA ARG A 34 15.75 7.48 7.70
C ARG A 34 15.70 6.46 6.58
N HIS A 35 15.32 5.23 6.94
CA HIS A 35 14.93 4.21 5.98
C HIS A 35 13.47 4.43 5.55
N SER A 36 13.20 4.15 4.28
CA SER A 36 11.91 4.40 3.67
C SER A 36 11.49 3.30 2.70
N ALA A 37 10.21 3.30 2.34
CA ALA A 37 9.67 2.56 1.21
C ALA A 37 9.21 3.56 0.12
N PRO A 38 10.03 3.84 -0.90
CA PRO A 38 9.71 4.81 -1.94
C PRO A 38 8.57 4.32 -2.83
N VAL A 39 7.65 5.22 -3.15
CA VAL A 39 6.51 4.98 -4.04
C VAL A 39 6.78 5.65 -5.38
N LEU A 40 6.64 4.89 -6.46
CA LEU A 40 6.79 5.33 -7.83
C LEU A 40 5.43 5.24 -8.53
N GLU A 41 5.13 6.25 -9.34
CA GLU A 41 3.92 6.30 -10.14
C GLU A 41 4.16 5.71 -11.54
N ARG A 42 3.27 4.81 -11.99
CA ARG A 42 3.33 4.21 -13.31
C ARG A 42 3.06 5.26 -14.38
N GLY A 43 3.93 5.32 -15.38
CA GLY A 43 3.89 6.32 -16.45
C GLY A 43 5.14 7.16 -16.39
N GLU A 44 5.20 8.05 -15.40
CA GLU A 44 6.34 8.94 -15.17
C GLU A 44 7.55 8.25 -14.52
N TRP A 45 7.33 7.15 -13.78
CA TRP A 45 8.35 6.43 -13.00
C TRP A 45 9.15 7.33 -12.05
N SER A 46 8.60 8.49 -11.71
CA SER A 46 9.13 9.41 -10.73
C SER A 46 8.72 8.99 -9.33
N ALA A 47 9.60 9.24 -8.36
CA ALA A 47 9.28 9.03 -6.95
C ALA A 47 8.24 10.07 -6.53
N THR A 48 7.07 9.62 -6.10
CA THR A 48 5.99 10.50 -5.66
C THR A 48 6.10 10.85 -4.19
N PHE A 49 6.36 9.83 -3.37
CA PHE A 49 6.50 9.96 -1.92
C PHE A 49 7.08 8.68 -1.32
N ASP A 50 7.38 8.73 -0.02
CA ASP A 50 7.99 7.62 0.71
C ASP A 50 7.14 7.28 1.93
N PHE A 51 6.94 5.99 2.18
CA PHE A 51 6.49 5.55 3.49
C PHE A 51 7.67 5.55 4.46
N LEU A 52 7.52 6.26 5.57
CA LEU A 52 8.54 6.46 6.59
C LEU A 52 8.17 5.71 7.88
N GLY A 53 9.10 5.63 8.83
CA GLY A 53 8.82 5.12 10.19
C GLY A 53 9.71 3.97 10.65
N HIS A 54 10.63 3.52 9.80
CA HIS A 54 11.56 2.43 10.10
C HIS A 54 12.96 2.96 10.46
N ASN A 55 13.57 2.31 11.45
CA ASN A 55 14.93 2.61 11.94
C ASN A 55 16.00 1.70 11.33
N ALA A 56 15.58 0.70 10.55
CA ALA A 56 16.45 -0.18 9.80
C ALA A 56 15.87 -0.40 8.39
N PRO A 57 16.60 -1.04 7.47
CA PRO A 57 16.16 -1.22 6.10
C PRO A 57 14.78 -1.87 5.98
N VAL A 58 13.90 -1.22 5.22
CA VAL A 58 12.65 -1.82 4.75
C VAL A 58 12.99 -2.92 3.75
N ILE A 59 12.55 -4.14 4.03
CA ILE A 59 12.88 -5.31 3.20
C ILE A 59 11.64 -5.87 2.47
N ILE A 60 10.43 -5.62 2.97
CA ILE A 60 9.18 -6.13 2.39
C ILE A 60 8.12 -5.04 2.36
N VAL A 61 7.41 -4.98 1.24
CA VAL A 61 6.20 -4.20 1.06
C VAL A 61 5.14 -5.08 0.42
N LYS A 62 3.91 -5.05 0.97
CA LYS A 62 2.77 -5.83 0.47
C LYS A 62 1.51 -4.99 0.44
N PHE A 63 1.05 -4.70 -0.75
CA PHE A 63 -0.28 -4.13 -0.96
C PHE A 63 -1.35 -5.16 -0.62
N ASN A 64 -2.44 -4.68 -0.05
CA ASN A 64 -3.65 -5.45 0.02
C ASN A 64 -4.17 -5.70 -1.40
N HIS A 65 -4.71 -6.89 -1.64
CA HIS A 65 -5.26 -7.26 -2.95
C HIS A 65 -6.51 -6.45 -3.31
N SER A 66 -7.19 -5.92 -2.30
CA SER A 66 -8.36 -5.08 -2.46
C SER A 66 -8.00 -3.60 -2.29
N MET A 67 -8.74 -2.75 -3.00
CA MET A 67 -8.89 -1.34 -2.60
C MET A 67 -10.05 -1.23 -1.63
N PHE A 68 -10.12 -0.12 -0.89
CA PHE A 68 -11.16 0.10 0.12
C PHE A 68 -11.86 1.45 -0.08
N ARG A 69 -13.13 1.53 0.33
CA ARG A 69 -13.85 2.80 0.53
C ARG A 69 -14.22 2.97 2.00
N ARG A 70 -14.18 4.23 2.44
CA ARG A 70 -14.56 4.60 3.81
C ARG A 70 -16.07 4.48 3.95
N ASN A 71 -16.54 3.98 5.11
CA ASN A 71 -17.96 3.90 5.38
C ASN A 71 -18.55 5.30 5.64
N ILE A 72 -19.56 5.70 4.86
CA ILE A 72 -20.17 7.03 4.88
C ILE A 72 -20.91 7.29 6.21
N SER A 73 -21.35 6.25 6.93
CA SER A 73 -22.08 6.39 8.20
C SER A 73 -21.23 6.92 9.36
N ASN A 74 -19.89 6.83 9.30
CA ASN A 74 -18.98 7.26 10.36
C ASN A 74 -18.31 8.62 10.07
N ALA A 75 -18.87 9.41 9.14
CA ALA A 75 -18.28 10.66 8.63
C ALA A 75 -18.36 11.86 9.61
N GLN A 76 -18.44 11.64 10.93
CA GLN A 76 -18.49 12.72 11.92
C GLN A 76 -17.10 13.16 12.42
N GLU A 77 -16.01 12.52 11.98
CA GLU A 77 -14.67 13.09 12.11
C GLU A 77 -14.25 13.76 10.80
N LYS A 78 -14.11 15.08 10.83
CA LYS A 78 -13.64 15.93 9.73
C LYS A 78 -12.28 15.42 9.21
N ALA A 79 -12.30 14.54 8.22
CA ALA A 79 -11.11 14.22 7.45
C ALA A 79 -10.87 15.38 6.48
N ALA A 80 -9.82 16.17 6.72
CA ALA A 80 -9.32 17.11 5.73
C ALA A 80 -9.04 16.35 4.41
N PRO A 81 -9.43 16.88 3.24
CA PRO A 81 -9.16 16.23 1.97
C PRO A 81 -7.67 16.34 1.66
N VAL A 82 -6.90 15.37 2.12
CA VAL A 82 -5.51 15.17 1.71
C VAL A 82 -5.38 13.73 1.25
N GLY A 83 -6.11 13.42 0.19
CA GLY A 83 -5.85 12.23 -0.61
C GLY A 83 -4.63 12.48 -1.47
N TRP A 84 -3.68 11.54 -1.48
CA TRP A 84 -2.49 11.60 -2.32
C TRP A 84 -2.88 11.33 -3.78
N THR A 85 -3.43 12.34 -4.46
CA THR A 85 -3.73 12.29 -5.90
C THR A 85 -2.84 13.29 -6.63
N ASN A 86 -1.80 12.81 -7.30
CA ASN A 86 -1.16 13.57 -8.35
C ASN A 86 -2.00 13.40 -9.63
N GLY A 87 -2.49 14.52 -10.17
CA GLY A 87 -3.05 14.60 -11.52
C GLY A 87 -4.48 14.05 -11.75
N ALA A 88 -5.51 14.82 -11.38
CA ALA A 88 -6.80 14.82 -12.09
C ALA A 88 -7.62 16.09 -11.79
N SER A 89 -7.67 16.96 -12.80
CA SER A 89 -8.65 18.03 -13.09
C SER A 89 -9.40 18.71 -11.92
N LYS A 90 -9.15 20.03 -11.78
CA LYS A 90 -10.12 20.97 -11.20
C LYS A 90 -11.37 20.98 -12.09
N MET A 91 -12.43 20.28 -11.71
CA MET A 91 -13.77 20.56 -12.20
C MET A 91 -14.81 20.36 -11.08
N GLY A 92 -15.54 21.44 -10.80
CA GLY A 92 -16.97 21.50 -10.46
C GLY A 92 -17.48 20.79 -9.21
N GLY A 93 -18.22 21.52 -8.37
CA GLY A 93 -18.85 21.02 -7.15
C GLY A 93 -20.00 20.05 -7.40
N LYS A 94 -19.70 18.75 -7.33
CA LYS A 94 -20.60 17.70 -6.84
C LYS A 94 -19.85 17.01 -5.71
N GLU A 95 -20.54 16.66 -4.62
CA GLU A 95 -19.96 15.85 -3.53
C GLU A 95 -19.40 14.56 -4.14
N LYS A 96 -18.07 14.53 -4.34
CA LYS A 96 -17.40 13.38 -4.92
C LYS A 96 -17.49 12.26 -3.89
N GLU A 97 -18.12 11.16 -4.28
CA GLU A 97 -17.99 9.87 -3.59
C GLU A 97 -16.53 9.67 -3.13
N PRO A 98 -16.31 9.25 -1.87
CA PRO A 98 -14.97 9.10 -1.33
C PRO A 98 -14.16 8.17 -2.24
N GLN A 99 -13.05 8.71 -2.75
CA GLN A 99 -12.21 7.98 -3.69
C GLN A 99 -11.67 6.71 -3.03
N PRO A 100 -11.68 5.56 -3.74
CA PRO A 100 -11.05 4.35 -3.27
C PRO A 100 -9.58 4.58 -2.91
N TYR A 101 -9.15 4.02 -1.78
CA TYR A 101 -7.77 4.08 -1.34
C TYR A 101 -7.15 2.68 -1.26
N ILE A 102 -5.82 2.65 -1.21
CA ILE A 102 -5.05 1.42 -1.09
C ILE A 102 -4.61 1.24 0.36
N VAL A 103 -4.48 -0.01 0.78
CA VAL A 103 -3.88 -0.42 2.05
C VAL A 103 -2.56 -1.13 1.73
N ILE A 104 -1.51 -0.83 2.49
CA ILE A 104 -0.18 -1.39 2.27
C ILE A 104 0.48 -1.72 3.60
N ALA A 105 1.03 -2.92 3.72
CA ALA A 105 1.82 -3.37 4.87
C ALA A 105 3.31 -3.31 4.53
N ILE A 106 4.11 -2.87 5.49
CA ILE A 106 5.56 -2.69 5.34
C ILE A 106 6.25 -3.37 6.51
N GLY A 107 7.26 -4.18 6.19
CA GLY A 107 8.08 -4.92 7.15
C GLY A 107 9.55 -4.54 7.04
N SER A 108 10.23 -4.45 8.18
CA SER A 108 11.62 -4.03 8.28
C SER A 108 12.45 -4.92 9.20
N GLN A 109 13.77 -4.83 9.03
CA GLN A 109 14.77 -5.45 9.91
C GLN A 109 14.75 -4.89 11.34
N ASP A 110 14.11 -3.75 11.57
CA ASP A 110 13.90 -3.20 12.91
C ASP A 110 12.79 -3.90 13.70
N ARG A 111 12.26 -5.02 13.17
CA ARG A 111 11.23 -5.86 13.78
C ARG A 111 9.87 -5.17 13.86
N THR A 112 9.68 -4.12 13.08
CA THR A 112 8.42 -3.39 13.02
C THR A 112 7.62 -3.73 11.77
N ILE A 113 6.30 -3.75 11.94
CA ILE A 113 5.32 -3.84 10.86
C ILE A 113 4.48 -2.58 10.93
N ILE A 114 4.34 -1.89 9.81
CA ILE A 114 3.52 -0.69 9.71
C ILE A 114 2.54 -0.86 8.56
N VAL A 115 1.26 -0.60 8.83
CA VAL A 115 0.23 -0.57 7.79
C VAL A 115 -0.19 0.86 7.53
N TRP A 116 -0.16 1.24 6.26
CA TRP A 116 -0.50 2.55 5.75
C TRP A 116 -1.72 2.51 4.85
N THR A 117 -2.36 3.67 4.68
CA THR A 117 -3.38 3.90 3.68
C THR A 117 -3.05 5.15 2.88
N THR A 118 -3.49 5.26 1.62
CA THR A 118 -3.37 6.52 0.87
C THR A 118 -4.42 7.56 1.22
N SER A 119 -5.40 7.20 2.05
CA SER A 119 -6.44 8.12 2.55
C SER A 119 -6.04 8.87 3.81
N SER A 120 -4.91 8.53 4.44
CA SER A 120 -4.47 9.12 5.71
C SER A 120 -2.95 9.34 5.71
N PRO A 121 -2.45 10.50 6.18
CA PRO A 121 -1.02 10.73 6.37
C PRO A 121 -0.45 10.03 7.61
N ARG A 122 -1.30 9.37 8.42
CA ARG A 122 -0.89 8.59 9.60
C ARG A 122 -1.05 7.09 9.32
N PRO A 123 -0.12 6.26 9.83
CA PRO A 123 -0.28 4.82 9.71
C PRO A 123 -1.51 4.39 10.50
N ILE A 124 -2.23 3.41 9.97
CA ILE A 124 -3.43 2.87 10.62
C ILE A 124 -3.08 1.81 11.66
N PHE A 125 -1.90 1.20 11.54
CA PHE A 125 -1.42 0.18 12.45
C PHE A 125 0.10 0.19 12.53
N VAL A 126 0.63 -0.01 13.74
CA VAL A 126 2.06 -0.08 14.02
C VAL A 126 2.29 -1.18 15.05
N ALA A 127 2.90 -2.29 14.64
CA ALA A 127 3.43 -3.29 15.56
C ALA A 127 4.94 -3.05 15.75
N LYS A 128 5.35 -2.61 16.94
CA LYS A 128 6.77 -2.45 17.29
C LYS A 128 7.19 -3.55 18.25
N GLN A 129 8.34 -4.16 18.00
CA GLN A 129 8.92 -5.20 18.87
C GLN A 129 7.96 -6.36 19.15
N PHE A 130 7.02 -6.63 18.23
CA PHE A 130 6.14 -7.78 18.31
C PHE A 130 6.93 -9.09 18.14
N PHE A 131 7.89 -9.06 17.20
CA PHE A 131 8.84 -10.13 16.99
C PHE A 131 10.17 -9.85 17.69
N THR A 132 10.86 -10.93 18.05
CA THR A 132 12.20 -10.85 18.67
C THR A 132 13.30 -10.67 17.62
N GLN A 133 13.02 -11.05 16.37
CA GLN A 133 13.92 -10.86 15.21
C GLN A 133 13.20 -10.19 14.02
N SER A 134 13.92 -10.03 12.90
CA SER A 134 13.46 -9.34 11.68
C SER A 134 12.19 -9.97 11.13
N VAL A 135 11.26 -9.13 10.68
CA VAL A 135 10.16 -9.53 9.79
C VAL A 135 10.78 -10.00 8.47
N VAL A 136 10.34 -11.12 7.90
CA VAL A 136 10.90 -11.70 6.65
C VAL A 136 9.88 -11.96 5.56
N ASP A 137 8.60 -12.03 5.89
CA ASP A 137 7.56 -11.95 4.88
C ASP A 137 6.26 -11.38 5.46
N LEU A 138 5.40 -10.92 4.56
CA LEU A 138 4.06 -10.44 4.83
C LEU A 138 3.11 -11.00 3.76
N CYS A 139 1.88 -11.32 4.14
CA CYS A 139 0.87 -11.77 3.20
C CYS A 139 -0.53 -11.35 3.68
N TRP A 140 -1.30 -10.73 2.78
CA TRP A 140 -2.71 -10.46 3.06
C TRP A 140 -3.53 -11.71 2.76
N SER A 141 -4.48 -11.99 3.63
CA SER A 141 -5.57 -12.92 3.35
C SER A 141 -6.37 -12.50 2.10
N PRO A 142 -7.01 -13.45 1.39
CA PRO A 142 -7.80 -13.14 0.19
C PRO A 142 -8.99 -12.21 0.45
N ASP A 143 -9.53 -12.18 1.67
CA ASP A 143 -10.60 -11.26 2.04
C ASP A 143 -10.11 -9.82 2.25
N GLY A 144 -8.81 -9.64 2.47
CA GLY A 144 -8.17 -8.34 2.70
C GLY A 144 -8.23 -7.84 4.15
N TYR A 145 -8.72 -8.64 5.10
CA TYR A 145 -8.93 -8.20 6.49
C TYR A 145 -7.97 -8.87 7.49
N SER A 146 -7.20 -9.85 7.07
CA SER A 146 -6.12 -10.43 7.89
C SER A 146 -4.76 -10.26 7.23
N LEU A 147 -3.75 -9.88 8.00
CA LEU A 147 -2.34 -9.81 7.60
C LEU A 147 -1.53 -10.87 8.34
N PHE A 148 -0.90 -11.77 7.60
CA PHE A 148 0.07 -12.73 8.11
C PHE A 148 1.47 -12.14 8.04
N ALA A 149 2.27 -12.37 9.08
CA ALA A 149 3.65 -11.94 9.15
C ALA A 149 4.55 -13.06 9.68
N CYS A 150 5.72 -13.23 9.07
CA CYS A 150 6.72 -14.21 9.48
C CYS A 150 8.00 -13.52 9.94
N SER A 151 8.68 -14.11 10.92
CA SER A 151 9.93 -13.59 11.49
C SER A 151 11.07 -14.61 11.44
N LEU A 152 12.32 -14.14 11.49
CA LEU A 152 13.49 -15.01 11.64
C LEU A 152 13.56 -15.73 12.99
N ASP A 153 12.78 -15.30 13.98
CA ASP A 153 12.69 -16.00 15.27
C ASP A 153 11.87 -17.30 15.21
N GLY A 154 11.34 -17.64 14.03
CA GLY A 154 10.55 -18.85 13.79
C GLY A 154 9.07 -18.70 14.09
N SER A 155 8.62 -17.53 14.53
CA SER A 155 7.20 -17.27 14.80
C SER A 155 6.46 -16.71 13.58
N VAL A 156 5.15 -16.93 13.59
CA VAL A 156 4.19 -16.37 12.62
C VAL A 156 3.09 -15.66 13.42
N ALA A 157 2.74 -14.46 12.98
CA ALA A 157 1.66 -13.67 13.55
C ALA A 157 0.54 -13.50 12.54
N THR A 158 -0.68 -13.32 13.06
CA THR A 158 -1.81 -12.84 12.28
C THR A 158 -2.38 -11.59 12.94
N PHE A 159 -2.66 -10.57 12.13
CA PHE A 159 -3.30 -9.34 12.54
C PHE A 159 -4.65 -9.26 11.84
N HIS A 160 -5.73 -9.25 12.61
CA HIS A 160 -7.09 -9.10 12.09
C HIS A 160 -7.49 -7.63 12.17
N PHE A 161 -8.03 -7.12 11.07
CA PHE A 161 -8.56 -5.78 10.95
C PHE A 161 -10.06 -5.84 10.73
N GLU A 162 -10.79 -4.96 11.41
CA GLU A 162 -12.21 -4.84 11.22
C GLU A 162 -12.56 -3.96 10.02
N VAL A 163 -13.77 -4.15 9.47
CA VAL A 163 -14.33 -3.29 8.42
C VAL A 163 -14.36 -1.81 8.85
N LYS A 164 -14.50 -1.53 10.15
CA LYS A 164 -14.46 -0.15 10.68
C LYS A 164 -13.07 0.50 10.58
N GLU A 165 -12.00 -0.30 10.54
CA GLU A 165 -10.60 0.16 10.49
C GLU A 165 -10.11 0.32 9.05
N LEU A 166 -10.34 -0.68 8.20
CA LEU A 166 -9.91 -0.64 6.79
C LEU A 166 -10.94 -0.07 5.84
N GLY A 167 -12.22 -0.08 6.19
CA GLY A 167 -13.33 0.23 5.30
C GLY A 167 -13.89 -1.01 4.58
N ASN A 168 -14.80 -0.76 3.64
CA ASN A 168 -15.38 -1.80 2.80
C ASN A 168 -14.48 -2.05 1.59
N ARG A 169 -14.09 -3.31 1.37
CA ARG A 169 -13.35 -3.69 0.17
C ARG A 169 -14.17 -3.44 -1.09
N LEU A 170 -13.52 -2.96 -2.15
CA LEU A 170 -14.12 -2.92 -3.47
C LEU A 170 -14.38 -4.33 -3.97
N THR A 171 -15.49 -4.51 -4.68
CA THR A 171 -15.73 -5.71 -5.48
C THR A 171 -14.77 -5.76 -6.67
N TYR A 172 -14.55 -6.96 -7.22
CA TYR A 172 -13.74 -7.12 -8.44
C TYR A 172 -14.28 -6.30 -9.61
N ALA A 173 -15.61 -6.23 -9.78
CA ALA A 173 -16.25 -5.45 -10.83
C ALA A 173 -15.94 -3.94 -10.71
N GLU A 174 -15.99 -3.39 -9.50
CA GLU A 174 -15.66 -1.99 -9.23
C GLU A 174 -14.16 -1.70 -9.44
N LEU A 175 -13.29 -2.63 -9.03
CA LEU A 175 -11.85 -2.49 -9.27
C LEU A 175 -11.53 -2.55 -10.77
N ASP A 176 -12.19 -3.43 -11.52
CA ASP A 176 -12.02 -3.54 -12.96
C ASP A 176 -12.57 -2.31 -13.69
N GLU A 177 -13.69 -1.76 -13.23
CA GLU A 177 -14.20 -0.48 -13.74
C GLU A 177 -13.23 0.66 -13.46
N LEU A 178 -12.65 0.72 -12.27
CA LEU A 178 -11.61 1.71 -11.93
C LEU A 178 -10.40 1.58 -12.86
N LYS A 179 -9.95 0.35 -13.15
CA LYS A 179 -8.86 0.09 -14.09
C LYS A 179 -9.23 0.51 -15.51
N ARG A 180 -10.42 0.16 -16.00
CA ARG A 180 -10.90 0.58 -17.33
C ARG A 180 -10.98 2.09 -17.47
N ASN A 181 -11.52 2.77 -16.46
CA ASN A 181 -11.62 4.24 -16.47
C ASN A 181 -10.25 4.92 -16.48
N ARG A 182 -9.23 4.30 -15.87
CA ARG A 182 -7.88 4.86 -15.78
C ARG A 182 -7.01 4.53 -16.99
N TYR A 183 -7.07 3.30 -17.50
CA TYR A 183 -6.13 2.79 -18.51
C TYR A 183 -6.78 2.50 -19.86
N GLY A 184 -8.10 2.63 -19.98
CA GLY A 184 -8.86 2.16 -21.13
C GLY A 184 -9.22 0.68 -21.05
N ASP A 185 -10.06 0.24 -21.98
CA ASP A 185 -10.43 -1.18 -22.11
C ASP A 185 -9.30 -1.95 -22.82
N VAL A 186 -8.86 -3.07 -22.24
CA VAL A 186 -7.78 -3.92 -22.80
C VAL A 186 -8.33 -4.93 -23.80
N ARG A 187 -9.60 -4.80 -24.22
CA ARG A 187 -10.14 -5.56 -25.34
C ARG A 187 -9.36 -5.18 -26.59
N GLY A 188 -8.36 -5.99 -26.94
CA GLY A 188 -7.76 -6.01 -28.27
C GLY A 188 -8.85 -6.13 -29.34
N PRO A 189 -8.54 -5.83 -30.61
CA PRO A 189 -9.53 -5.86 -31.69
C PRO A 189 -10.31 -7.17 -31.61
N GLN A 190 -11.64 -7.06 -31.49
CA GLN A 190 -12.53 -8.20 -31.58
C GLN A 190 -12.17 -8.91 -32.88
N ALA A 191 -11.60 -10.10 -32.79
CA ALA A 191 -11.53 -10.99 -33.93
C ALA A 191 -13.00 -11.28 -34.29
N ASN A 192 -13.52 -10.53 -35.27
CA ASN A 192 -14.73 -10.89 -35.98
C ASN A 192 -14.45 -12.26 -36.60
N LEU A 193 -14.84 -13.31 -35.89
CA LEU A 193 -15.02 -14.63 -36.47
C LEU A 193 -16.26 -14.51 -37.37
N ALA A 194 -16.00 -14.23 -38.64
CA ALA A 194 -16.90 -14.53 -39.76
C ALA A 194 -16.69 -15.99 -40.19
#